data_AF-A0A660VJ13-F1
#
_entry.id   AF-A0A660VJ13-F1
#
_cell.length_a   1.000
_cell.length_b   1.000
_cell.length_c   1.000
_cell.angle_alpha   90.00
_cell.angle_beta   90.00
_cell.angle_gamma   90.00
#
_symmetry.space_group_name_H-M   'P 1'
#
loop_
_entity.id
_entity.type
_entity.pdbx_description
1 polymer ?
#
loop_
_entity_poly.entity_id
_entity_poly.type
_entity_poly.pdbx_seq_one_letter_code
_entity_poly.pdbx_strand_id
1 'polypeptide(L)'
;NAENGVTWGEVFEDLRRRGLKEVGFVVPNASEGLKDALRRSYPGAEWQRCSVHFMRNVLGRVRAGDAREVRRLLKDVFSAPDRQEAGRRLVKVAEWLRGKGYEKVAEDVEEAGDEVLAFYGLPNTHRRKMRTR
;
A
#
# COMPACT_ATOMS: atom_id res chain seq x y z
N ASN A 1 15.87 -2.61 -28.84
CA ASN A 1 15.21 -1.43 -29.42
C ASN A 1 14.63 -0.63 -28.26
N ALA A 2 15.18 0.54 -27.95
CA ALA A 2 14.70 1.41 -26.89
C ALA A 2 13.63 2.33 -27.48
N GLU A 3 12.37 2.18 -27.09
CA GLU A 3 11.28 3.00 -27.61
C GLU A 3 10.47 3.58 -26.43
N ASN A 4 10.81 4.82 -26.10
CA ASN A 4 10.17 5.78 -25.17
C ASN A 4 9.77 5.29 -23.77
N GLY A 5 10.77 4.95 -22.95
CA GLY A 5 10.60 4.89 -21.50
C GLY A 5 10.59 6.28 -20.89
N VAL A 6 9.44 6.96 -20.89
CA VAL A 6 9.26 8.20 -20.10
C VAL A 6 9.66 7.88 -18.66
N THR A 7 10.65 8.61 -18.15
CA THR A 7 11.11 8.42 -16.77
C THR A 7 10.11 9.06 -15.82
N TRP A 8 9.96 8.51 -14.60
CA TRP A 8 9.09 9.10 -13.59
C TRP A 8 9.48 10.54 -13.23
N GLY A 9 10.75 10.92 -13.42
CA GLY A 9 11.20 12.30 -13.28
C GLY A 9 10.54 13.23 -14.29
N GLU A 10 10.49 12.85 -15.58
CA GLU A 10 9.85 13.64 -16.62
C GLU A 10 8.34 13.81 -16.38
N VAL A 11 7.67 12.76 -15.88
CA VAL A 11 6.27 12.85 -15.47
C VAL A 11 6.07 13.87 -14.35
N PHE A 12 6.92 13.87 -13.33
CA PHE A 12 6.80 14.82 -12.23
C PHE A 12 7.14 16.25 -12.61
N GLU A 13 8.11 16.46 -13.50
CA GLU A 13 8.42 17.77 -14.08
C GLU A 13 7.26 18.31 -14.92
N ASP A 14 6.60 17.48 -15.73
CA ASP A 14 5.39 17.87 -16.47
C ASP A 14 4.27 18.30 -15.52
N LEU A 15 4.05 17.53 -14.44
CA LEU A 15 3.05 17.86 -13.43
C LEU A 15 3.34 19.19 -12.72
N ARG A 16 4.61 19.47 -12.36
CA ARG A 16 5.00 20.77 -11.78
C ARG A 16 4.77 21.90 -12.77
N ARG A 17 5.16 21.71 -14.04
CA ARG A 17 4.95 22.70 -15.12
C ARG A 17 3.48 23.02 -15.33
N ARG A 18 2.60 22.03 -15.13
CA ARG A 18 1.13 22.18 -15.20
C ARG A 18 0.51 22.76 -13.92
N GLY A 19 1.33 23.13 -12.93
CA GLY A 19 0.90 23.86 -11.74
C GLY A 19 0.68 23.01 -10.50
N LEU A 20 1.06 21.74 -10.49
CA LEU A 20 1.05 20.92 -9.27
C LEU A 20 2.17 21.37 -8.34
N LYS A 21 1.83 22.14 -7.29
CA LYS A 21 2.83 22.75 -6.39
C LYS A 21 3.23 21.84 -5.24
N GLU A 22 2.27 21.13 -4.67
CA GLU A 22 2.49 20.26 -3.52
C GLU A 22 1.71 18.95 -3.72
N VAL A 23 2.35 17.85 -3.33
CA VAL A 23 1.74 16.53 -3.30
C VAL A 23 1.83 16.07 -1.86
N GLY A 24 0.68 15.97 -1.18
CA GLY A 24 0.64 15.41 0.17
C GLY A 24 0.76 13.89 0.17
N PHE A 25 0.42 13.23 -0.94
CA PHE A 25 0.24 11.78 -0.95
C PHE A 25 0.31 11.14 -2.33
N VAL A 26 0.96 9.98 -2.44
CA VAL A 26 0.99 9.16 -3.66
C VAL A 26 0.70 7.70 -3.31
N VAL A 27 -0.16 7.07 -4.12
CA VAL A 27 -0.49 5.64 -4.06
C VAL A 27 -0.01 4.95 -5.33
N PRO A 28 1.28 4.60 -5.43
CA PRO A 28 1.83 3.99 -6.63
C PRO A 28 1.68 2.47 -6.60
N ASN A 29 1.53 1.91 -7.79
CA ASN A 29 1.67 0.46 -7.99
C ASN A 29 3.17 0.16 -8.06
N ALA A 30 3.77 -0.08 -6.89
CA ALA A 30 5.15 -0.49 -6.64
C ALA A 30 6.11 -0.50 -7.85
N SER A 31 6.83 0.60 -8.06
CA SER A 31 8.14 0.55 -8.71
C SER A 31 9.13 1.39 -7.90
N GLU A 32 10.31 0.85 -7.60
CA GLU A 32 11.35 1.57 -6.83
C GLU A 32 11.74 2.88 -7.52
N GLY A 33 11.80 2.87 -8.86
CA GLY A 33 12.07 4.06 -9.67
C GLY A 33 11.05 5.19 -9.46
N LEU A 34 9.79 4.88 -9.13
CA LEU A 34 8.78 5.87 -8.78
C LEU A 34 8.97 6.40 -7.36
N LYS A 35 9.41 5.56 -6.42
CA LYS A 35 9.71 5.97 -5.03
C LYS A 35 10.82 7.01 -4.99
N ASP A 36 11.90 6.77 -5.72
CA ASP A 36 13.02 7.71 -5.75
C ASP A 36 12.73 8.97 -6.56
N ALA A 37 12.00 8.86 -7.68
CA ALA A 37 11.56 10.03 -8.44
C ALA A 37 10.60 10.92 -7.63
N LEU A 38 9.71 10.32 -6.83
CA LEU A 38 8.78 11.06 -5.97
C LEU A 38 9.53 11.81 -4.87
N ARG A 39 10.43 11.13 -4.13
CA ARG A 39 11.23 11.75 -3.06
C ARG A 39 12.03 12.95 -3.57
N ARG A 40 12.58 12.85 -4.79
CA ARG A 40 13.31 13.96 -5.43
C ARG A 40 12.39 15.12 -5.83
N SER A 41 11.17 14.82 -6.27
CA SER A 41 10.27 15.80 -6.87
C SER A 41 9.34 16.49 -5.89
N TYR A 42 8.93 15.77 -4.84
CA TYR A 42 7.98 16.20 -3.81
C TYR A 42 8.42 15.61 -2.45
N PRO A 43 9.45 16.17 -1.81
CA PRO A 43 10.00 15.62 -0.56
C PRO A 43 9.02 15.61 0.62
N GLY A 44 7.92 16.39 0.56
CA GLY A 44 6.83 16.37 1.54
C GLY A 44 5.72 15.35 1.27
N ALA A 45 5.81 14.55 0.19
CA ALA A 45 4.79 13.57 -0.16
C ALA A 45 4.95 12.27 0.65
N GLU A 46 3.89 11.85 1.32
CA GLU A 46 3.85 10.53 1.96
C GLU A 46 3.61 9.42 0.93
N TRP A 47 4.34 8.30 1.09
CA TRP A 47 4.22 7.11 0.26
C TRP A 47 3.27 6.11 0.89
N GLN A 48 2.20 5.73 0.19
CA GLN A 48 1.29 4.68 0.64
C GLN A 48 1.23 3.53 -0.36
N ARG A 49 1.40 2.31 0.17
CA ARG A 49 1.09 1.11 -0.59
C ARG A 49 -0.44 1.00 -0.77
N CYS A 50 -0.89 0.82 -2.00
CA CYS A 50 -2.32 0.63 -2.30
C CYS A 50 -2.85 -0.64 -1.59
N SER A 51 -3.84 -0.49 -0.71
CA SER A 51 -4.48 -1.60 0.01
C SER A 51 -5.08 -2.65 -0.93
N VAL A 52 -5.63 -2.23 -2.07
CA VAL A 52 -6.19 -3.13 -3.10
C VAL A 52 -5.12 -4.02 -3.71
N HIS A 53 -3.98 -3.44 -4.11
CA HIS A 53 -2.88 -4.22 -4.70
C HIS A 53 -2.20 -5.10 -3.66
N PHE A 54 -2.04 -4.61 -2.43
CA PHE A 54 -1.57 -5.43 -1.32
C PHE A 54 -2.47 -6.65 -1.10
N MET A 55 -3.79 -6.46 -1.00
CA MET A 55 -4.74 -7.56 -0.89
C MET A 55 -4.65 -8.52 -2.08
N ARG A 56 -4.52 -8.01 -3.31
CA ARG A 56 -4.41 -8.85 -4.51
C ARG A 56 -3.14 -9.71 -4.49
N ASN A 57 -2.01 -9.15 -4.05
CA ASN A 57 -0.74 -9.86 -3.95
C ASN A 57 -0.80 -10.96 -2.90
N VAL A 58 -1.34 -10.68 -1.71
CA VAL A 58 -1.52 -11.69 -0.65
C VAL A 58 -2.47 -12.80 -1.12
N LEU A 59 -3.61 -12.43 -1.71
CA LEU A 59 -4.62 -13.40 -2.18
C LEU A 59 -4.12 -14.26 -3.35
N GLY A 60 -3.22 -13.74 -4.19
CA GLY A 60 -2.59 -14.49 -5.27
C GLY A 60 -1.59 -15.55 -4.81
N ARG A 61 -1.19 -15.54 -3.53
CA ARG A 61 -0.18 -16.43 -2.96
C ARG A 61 -0.72 -17.44 -1.96
N VAL A 62 -2.03 -17.46 -1.75
CA VAL A 62 -2.72 -18.43 -0.88
C VAL A 62 -3.60 -19.35 -1.71
N ARG A 63 -3.90 -20.55 -1.19
CA ARG A 63 -4.80 -21.50 -1.86
C ARG A 63 -6.21 -20.92 -1.97
N ALA A 64 -6.95 -21.31 -3.00
CA ALA A 64 -8.31 -20.82 -3.25
C ALA A 64 -9.26 -21.06 -2.06
N GLY A 65 -9.11 -22.16 -1.33
CA GLY A 65 -9.90 -22.47 -0.12
C GLY A 65 -9.65 -21.52 1.04
N ASP A 66 -8.44 -20.96 1.15
CA ASP A 66 -8.04 -20.03 2.21
C ASP A 66 -8.28 -18.56 1.82
N ALA A 67 -8.33 -18.26 0.52
CA ALA A 67 -8.44 -16.90 -0.02
C ALA A 67 -9.66 -16.12 0.51
N ARG A 68 -10.79 -16.81 0.75
CA ARG A 68 -11.99 -16.16 1.33
C ARG A 68 -11.72 -15.63 2.73
N GLU A 69 -11.06 -16.42 3.56
CA GLU A 69 -10.78 -16.07 4.96
C GLU A 69 -9.69 -15.00 5.04
N VAL A 70 -8.61 -15.14 4.27
CA VAL A 70 -7.55 -14.13 4.18
C VAL A 70 -8.11 -12.79 3.72
N ARG A 71 -9.03 -12.79 2.75
CA ARG A 71 -9.72 -11.56 2.32
C ARG A 71 -10.52 -10.91 3.45
N ARG A 72 -11.23 -11.71 4.25
CA ARG A 72 -12.02 -11.25 5.39
C ARG A 72 -11.12 -10.59 6.44
N LEU A 73 -10.03 -11.27 6.80
CA LEU A 73 -9.04 -10.79 7.77
C LEU A 73 -8.40 -9.48 7.32
N LEU A 74 -7.95 -9.39 6.06
CA LEU A 74 -7.37 -8.17 5.51
C LEU A 74 -8.38 -7.01 5.46
N LYS A 75 -9.64 -7.27 5.11
CA LYS A 75 -10.69 -6.24 5.18
C LYS A 75 -10.89 -5.71 6.61
N ASP A 76 -10.79 -6.59 7.60
CA ASP A 76 -10.90 -6.21 9.01
C ASP A 76 -9.71 -5.35 9.49
N VAL A 77 -8.50 -5.60 8.98
CA VAL A 77 -7.35 -4.70 9.20
C VAL A 77 -7.65 -3.30 8.69
N PHE A 78 -8.15 -3.19 7.45
CA PHE A 78 -8.41 -1.90 6.83
C PHE A 78 -9.63 -1.17 7.39
N SER A 79 -10.52 -1.86 8.11
CA SER A 79 -11.69 -1.27 8.77
C SER A 79 -11.42 -0.78 10.20
N ALA A 80 -10.23 -1.04 10.75
CA ALA A 80 -9.87 -0.69 12.13
C ALA A 80 -10.04 0.81 12.46
N PRO A 81 -10.33 1.18 13.71
CA PRO A 81 -10.55 2.57 14.10
C PRO A 81 -9.29 3.45 13.96
N ASP A 82 -8.12 2.88 14.18
CA ASP A 82 -6.84 3.58 14.18
C ASP A 82 -5.67 2.68 13.76
N ARG A 83 -4.47 3.27 13.64
CA ARG A 83 -3.24 2.57 13.22
C ARG A 83 -2.85 1.47 14.19
N GLN A 84 -3.04 1.69 15.49
CA GLN A 84 -2.60 0.74 16.52
C GLN A 84 -3.44 -0.53 16.42
N GLU A 85 -4.76 -0.40 16.33
CA GLU A 85 -5.68 -1.53 16.19
C GLU A 85 -5.52 -2.22 14.83
N ALA A 86 -5.27 -1.46 13.75
CA ALA A 86 -4.95 -2.04 12.45
C ALA A 86 -3.68 -2.90 12.49
N GLY A 87 -2.63 -2.43 13.17
CA GLY A 87 -1.38 -3.17 13.37
C GLY A 87 -1.61 -4.47 14.14
N ARG A 88 -2.40 -4.43 15.22
CA ARG A 88 -2.75 -5.65 15.99
C ARG A 88 -3.49 -6.68 15.15
N ARG A 89 -4.44 -6.23 14.31
CA ARG A 89 -5.17 -7.13 13.39
C ARG A 89 -4.25 -7.70 12.31
N LEU A 90 -3.30 -6.89 11.82
CA LEU A 90 -2.35 -7.31 10.79
C LEU A 90 -1.40 -8.40 11.30
N VAL A 91 -0.94 -8.30 12.55
CA VAL A 91 -0.19 -9.38 13.23
C VAL A 91 -1.01 -10.67 13.29
N LYS A 92 -2.29 -10.60 13.66
CA LYS A 92 -3.17 -11.78 13.67
C LYS A 92 -3.34 -12.40 12.28
N VAL A 93 -3.33 -11.60 11.21
CA VAL A 93 -3.34 -12.12 9.83
C VAL A 93 -2.06 -12.91 9.56
N ALA A 94 -0.91 -12.37 9.93
CA ALA A 94 0.39 -13.04 9.76
C ALA A 94 0.45 -14.36 10.57
N GLU A 95 0.01 -14.37 11.82
CA GLU A 95 -0.09 -15.58 12.64
C GLU A 95 -0.99 -16.65 12.01
N TRP A 96 -2.16 -16.24 11.49
CA TRP A 96 -3.07 -17.16 10.81
C TRP A 96 -2.43 -17.74 9.55
N LEU A 97 -1.72 -16.92 8.76
CA LEU A 97 -0.99 -17.36 7.57
C LEU A 97 0.11 -18.37 7.92
N ARG A 98 0.88 -18.13 8.99
CA ARG A 98 1.87 -19.10 9.50
C ARG A 98 1.23 -20.42 9.91
N GLY A 99 0.11 -20.37 10.64
CA GLY A 99 -0.65 -21.56 11.04
C GLY A 99 -1.16 -22.41 9.87
N LYS A 100 -1.24 -21.82 8.66
CA LYS A 100 -1.59 -22.51 7.41
C LYS A 100 -0.38 -22.90 6.55
N GLY A 101 0.84 -22.61 7.00
CA GLY A 101 2.09 -22.91 6.30
C GLY A 101 2.52 -21.85 5.26
N TYR A 102 1.94 -20.65 5.29
CA TYR A 102 2.29 -19.55 4.38
C TYR A 102 3.36 -18.62 4.95
N GLU A 103 4.50 -19.16 5.41
CA GLU A 103 5.55 -18.41 6.13
C GLU A 103 5.98 -17.14 5.38
N LYS A 104 6.38 -17.30 4.11
CA LYS A 104 6.81 -16.17 3.26
C LYS A 104 5.73 -15.11 3.04
N VAL A 105 4.45 -15.50 3.07
CA VAL A 105 3.35 -14.54 2.89
C VAL A 105 3.11 -13.78 4.20
N ALA A 106 3.31 -14.43 5.35
CA ALA A 106 3.23 -13.79 6.65
C ALA A 106 4.34 -12.75 6.83
N GLU A 107 5.59 -13.10 6.47
CA GLU A 107 6.73 -12.18 6.49
C GLU A 107 6.47 -10.92 5.64
N ASP A 108 6.01 -11.11 4.40
CA ASP A 108 5.70 -9.98 3.51
C ASP A 108 4.55 -9.10 4.04
N VAL A 109 3.57 -9.70 4.73
CA VAL A 109 2.46 -8.96 5.34
C VAL A 109 2.97 -8.07 6.46
N GLU A 110 3.85 -8.60 7.32
CA GLU A 110 4.46 -7.86 8.43
C GLU A 110 5.37 -6.74 7.93
N GLU A 111 6.26 -7.02 6.96
CA GLU A 111 7.15 -6.02 6.36
C GLU A 111 6.36 -4.89 5.68
N ALA A 112 5.29 -5.26 4.96
CA ALA A 112 4.42 -4.29 4.31
C ALA A 112 3.50 -3.52 5.28
N GLY A 113 3.43 -3.93 6.56
CA GLY A 113 2.52 -3.40 7.56
C GLY A 113 2.62 -1.89 7.72
N ASP A 114 3.84 -1.36 7.86
CA ASP A 114 4.06 0.07 8.00
C ASP A 114 3.67 0.85 6.74
N GLU A 115 4.01 0.35 5.55
CA GLU A 115 3.70 1.01 4.29
C GLU A 115 2.20 0.97 3.93
N VAL A 116 1.51 -0.12 4.29
CA VAL A 116 0.08 -0.31 3.97
C VAL A 116 -0.84 0.39 4.98
N LEU A 117 -0.36 0.60 6.21
CA LEU A 117 -1.09 1.29 7.27
C LEU A 117 -0.76 2.80 7.35
N ALA A 118 0.18 3.29 6.54
CA ALA A 118 0.58 4.70 6.50
C ALA A 118 -0.60 5.68 6.33
N PHE A 119 -1.70 5.28 5.66
CA PHE A 119 -2.88 6.15 5.50
C PHE A 119 -3.60 6.49 6.81
N TYR A 120 -3.37 5.75 7.90
CA TYR A 120 -3.84 6.14 9.23
C TYR A 120 -3.10 7.36 9.80
N GLY A 121 -1.98 7.80 9.19
CA GLY A 121 -1.33 9.07 9.51
C GLY A 121 -2.09 10.29 8.97
N LEU A 122 -2.93 10.11 7.95
CA LEU A 122 -3.63 11.22 7.30
C LEU A 122 -4.81 11.75 8.13
N PRO A 123 -5.19 13.04 7.95
CA PRO A 123 -6.42 13.58 8.52
C PRO A 123 -7.64 12.74 8.16
N ASN A 124 -8.56 12.53 9.12
CA ASN A 124 -9.74 11.66 8.96
C ASN A 124 -10.61 11.99 7.73
N THR A 125 -10.65 13.25 7.30
CA THR A 125 -11.36 13.71 6.09
C THR A 125 -10.84 13.03 4.81
N HIS A 126 -9.58 12.62 4.76
CA HIS A 126 -8.97 11.91 3.63
C HIS A 126 -9.13 10.38 3.72
N ARG A 127 -9.24 9.82 4.93
CA ARG A 127 -9.35 8.36 5.16
C ARG A 127 -10.61 7.74 4.54
N ARG A 128 -11.73 8.47 4.52
CA ARG A 128 -13.02 8.00 3.97
C ARG A 128 -13.01 7.78 2.44
N LYS A 129 -12.14 8.48 1.70
CA LYS A 129 -12.04 8.36 0.24
C LYS A 129 -11.10 7.25 -0.23
N MET A 130 -10.27 6.71 0.68
CA MET A 130 -9.28 5.67 0.37
C MET A 130 -9.68 4.26 0.86
N ARG A 131 -10.75 4.16 1.66
CA ARG A 131 -11.42 2.90 1.95
C ARG A 131 -12.38 2.59 0.80
N THR A 132 -12.02 1.64 -0.05
CA THR A 132 -12.99 1.01 -0.95
C THR A 132 -14.02 0.31 -0.08
N ARG A 133 -15.32 0.60 -0.29
CA ARG A 133 -16.42 -0.10 0.38
C ARG A 133 -16.38 -1.61 0.08
#